data_AF-A0A7S2HTU3-F1
#
_entry.id   AF-A0A7S2HTU3-F1
#
_cell.length_a   1.000
_cell.length_b   1.000
_cell.length_c   1.000
_cell.angle_alpha   90.00
_cell.angle_beta   90.00
_cell.angle_gamma   90.00
#
_symmetry.space_group_name_H-M   'P 1'
#
loop_
_entity.id
_entity.type
_entity.pdbx_description
1 polymer ?
#
loop_
_entity_poly.entity_id
_entity_poly.type
_entity_poly.pdbx_seq_one_letter_code
_entity_poly.pdbx_strand_id
1 'polypeptide(L)'
;EKHFAPSEDRMVFDSIPHAMWFVIATISTVGYGDVTPKAPAAKTAAAVLIVGGVCYMAMPLAIIGGTFVNVYSERDRLLLRERTLKRFAEGNVTPDDLRDLFEAADQDKSGAVKRSEFVELVEAFQLGMTRVQIIKLFQSVDANGSGEITFDEFAFFLFPELDIPDHNMEDLEDEGEAK
;
A
#
# COMPACT_ATOMS: atom_id res chain seq x y z
N GLU A 1 61.03 44.81 11.84
CA GLU A 1 59.77 44.04 11.82
C GLU A 1 59.75 43.09 10.63
N LYS A 2 59.53 41.79 10.85
CA LYS A 2 59.22 40.87 9.75
C LYS A 2 57.70 40.78 9.66
N HIS A 3 57.12 41.43 8.64
CA HIS A 3 55.71 41.30 8.29
C HIS A 3 55.43 39.81 8.00
N PHE A 4 54.71 39.15 8.89
CA PHE A 4 54.22 37.79 8.68
C PHE A 4 53.07 37.86 7.68
N ALA A 5 53.38 37.79 6.38
CA ALA A 5 52.38 37.61 5.35
C ALA A 5 51.76 36.21 5.53
N PRO A 6 50.43 36.08 5.68
CA PRO A 6 49.80 34.77 5.68
C PRO A 6 50.01 34.15 4.30
N SER A 7 50.68 32.99 4.27
CA SER A 7 50.88 32.18 3.06
C SER A 7 49.58 32.04 2.25
N GLU A 8 49.55 32.54 1.00
CA GLU A 8 48.41 32.42 0.07
C GLU A 8 47.91 30.98 -0.11
N ASP A 9 48.78 29.99 0.13
CA ASP A 9 48.50 28.54 0.05
C ASP A 9 47.48 27.98 1.05
N ARG A 10 46.90 28.81 1.93
CA ARG A 10 45.90 28.37 2.93
C ARG A 10 44.45 28.74 2.62
N MET A 11 44.16 29.41 1.50
CA MET A 11 42.78 29.76 1.14
C MET A 11 42.04 28.58 0.49
N VAL A 12 40.97 28.11 1.13
CA VAL A 12 40.16 26.96 0.66
C VAL A 12 39.31 27.33 -0.57
N PHE A 13 38.83 28.58 -0.63
CA PHE A 13 38.04 29.17 -1.71
C PHE A 13 38.52 30.60 -2.04
N ASP A 14 38.27 31.05 -3.26
CA ASP A 14 38.72 32.36 -3.77
C ASP A 14 37.96 33.56 -3.18
N SER A 15 36.67 33.39 -2.88
CA SER A 15 35.88 34.39 -2.16
C SER A 15 34.62 33.78 -1.53
N ILE A 16 34.00 34.52 -0.60
CA ILE A 16 32.76 34.08 0.07
C ILE A 16 31.65 33.73 -0.93
N PRO A 17 31.38 34.53 -1.99
CA PRO A 17 30.39 34.15 -3.01
C PRO A 17 30.66 32.80 -3.69
N HIS A 18 31.92 32.46 -3.98
CA HIS A 18 32.27 31.16 -4.58
C HIS A 18 32.04 30.01 -3.60
N ALA A 19 32.33 30.20 -2.32
CA ALA A 19 32.03 29.21 -1.29
C ALA A 19 30.50 29.01 -1.12
N MET A 20 29.71 30.09 -1.16
CA MET A 20 28.25 30.01 -1.11
C MET A 20 27.69 29.26 -2.33
N TRP A 21 28.19 29.56 -3.52
CA TRP A 21 27.80 28.84 -4.74
C TRP A 21 28.11 27.35 -4.65
N PHE A 22 29.31 26.98 -4.19
CA PHE A 22 29.68 25.58 -3.95
C PHE A 22 28.72 24.89 -2.97
N VAL A 23 28.33 25.56 -1.88
CA VAL A 23 27.37 25.01 -0.91
C VAL A 23 25.98 24.80 -1.53
N ILE A 24 25.50 25.77 -2.32
CA ILE A 24 24.20 25.63 -3.01
C ILE A 24 24.23 24.48 -4.02
N ALA A 25 25.31 24.37 -4.80
CA ALA A 25 25.48 23.31 -5.79
C ALA A 25 25.61 21.90 -5.16
N THR A 26 26.16 21.81 -3.94
CA THR A 26 26.29 20.53 -3.20
C THR A 26 25.00 20.16 -2.46
N ILE A 27 24.31 21.10 -1.84
CA ILE A 27 23.00 20.86 -1.18
C ILE A 27 21.92 20.46 -2.20
N SER A 28 21.92 21.09 -3.38
CA SER A 28 21.01 20.72 -4.47
C SER A 28 21.40 19.42 -5.17
N THR A 29 22.52 18.79 -4.78
CA THR A 29 23.08 17.56 -5.36
C THR A 29 23.46 17.64 -6.84
N VAL A 30 23.48 18.84 -7.44
CA VAL A 30 23.77 19.03 -8.87
C VAL A 30 25.26 18.85 -9.17
N GLY A 31 26.14 19.47 -8.36
CA GLY A 31 27.58 19.24 -8.43
C GLY A 31 28.25 19.55 -9.78
N TYR A 32 28.13 20.80 -10.28
CA TYR A 32 28.75 21.23 -11.55
C TYR A 32 30.27 21.04 -11.65
N GLY A 33 30.97 20.98 -10.52
CA GLY A 33 32.43 20.76 -10.47
C GLY A 33 33.27 21.95 -10.93
N ASP A 34 32.64 23.09 -11.19
CA ASP A 34 33.22 24.37 -11.59
C ASP A 34 33.98 25.05 -10.44
N VAL A 35 33.44 24.97 -9.23
CA VAL A 35 34.09 25.46 -8.00
C VAL A 35 34.33 24.27 -7.07
N THR A 36 35.58 24.05 -6.66
CA THR A 36 35.94 23.00 -5.70
C THR A 36 36.97 23.50 -4.69
N PRO A 37 37.00 22.93 -3.47
CA PRO A 37 38.03 23.28 -2.48
C PRO A 37 39.42 22.97 -3.04
N LYS A 38 40.35 23.93 -2.97
CA LYS A 38 41.70 23.74 -3.53
C LYS A 38 42.55 22.78 -2.69
N ALA A 39 42.38 22.81 -1.37
CA ALA A 39 43.15 21.98 -0.43
C ALA A 39 42.70 20.50 -0.45
N PRO A 40 43.63 19.52 -0.46
CA PRO A 40 43.29 18.09 -0.51
C PRO A 40 42.48 17.64 0.72
N ALA A 41 42.82 18.13 1.91
CA ALA A 41 42.06 17.84 3.13
C ALA A 41 40.62 18.40 3.10
N ALA A 42 40.41 19.53 2.41
CA ALA A 42 39.09 20.12 2.24
C ALA A 42 38.23 19.32 1.25
N LYS A 43 38.84 18.73 0.21
CA LYS A 43 38.14 17.82 -0.72
C LYS A 43 37.66 16.56 -0.02
N THR A 44 38.48 15.94 0.83
CA THR A 44 38.08 14.75 1.60
C THR A 44 36.97 15.07 2.60
N ALA A 45 37.06 16.20 3.31
CA ALA A 45 36.01 16.64 4.22
C ALA A 45 34.69 16.95 3.49
N ALA A 46 34.76 17.63 2.35
CA ALA A 46 33.59 17.92 1.53
C ALA A 46 32.92 16.62 1.01
N ALA A 47 33.69 15.62 0.59
CA ALA A 47 33.15 14.35 0.15
C ALA A 47 32.37 13.64 1.28
N VAL A 48 32.90 13.62 2.50
CA VAL A 48 32.22 13.03 3.66
C VAL A 48 30.93 13.79 3.98
N LEU A 49 30.95 15.12 3.94
CA LEU A 49 29.77 15.95 4.21
C LEU A 49 28.68 15.78 3.15
N ILE A 50 29.05 15.67 1.87
CA ILE A 50 28.10 15.43 0.77
C ILE A 50 27.40 14.07 0.96
N VAL A 51 28.17 13.01 1.22
CA VAL A 51 27.61 11.67 1.47
C VAL A 51 26.69 11.68 2.70
N GLY A 52 27.13 12.31 3.80
CA GLY A 52 26.31 12.45 5.01
C GLY A 52 25.03 13.26 4.78
N GLY A 53 25.09 14.34 3.98
CA GLY A 53 23.95 15.16 3.61
C GLY A 53 22.91 14.41 2.78
N VAL A 54 23.33 13.58 1.82
CA VAL A 54 22.43 12.72 1.05
C VAL A 54 21.74 11.70 1.96
N CYS A 55 22.47 11.10 2.91
CA CYS A 55 21.88 10.19 3.90
C CYS A 55 20.84 10.89 4.78
N TYR A 56 21.11 12.13 5.19
CA TYR A 56 20.17 12.94 5.96
C TYR A 56 18.90 13.25 5.17
N MET A 57 19.02 13.63 3.88
CA MET A 57 17.86 13.90 3.02
C MET A 57 17.04 12.64 2.69
N ALA A 58 17.63 11.44 2.76
CA ALA A 58 16.93 10.18 2.54
C ALA A 58 15.90 9.87 3.64
N MET A 59 16.16 10.24 4.90
CA MET A 59 15.26 9.97 6.03
C MET A 59 13.87 10.62 5.89
N PRO A 60 13.72 11.94 5.66
CA PRO A 60 12.40 12.55 5.49
C PRO A 60 11.69 12.07 4.23
N LEU A 61 12.43 11.81 3.14
CA LEU A 61 11.85 11.25 1.91
C LEU A 61 11.26 9.85 2.16
N ALA A 62 11.94 9.02 2.96
CA ALA A 62 11.45 7.70 3.36
C ALA A 62 10.20 7.79 4.25
N ILE A 63 10.17 8.72 5.21
CA ILE A 63 9.00 8.95 6.08
C ILE A 63 7.79 9.37 5.23
N ILE A 64 7.96 10.36 4.35
CA ILE A 64 6.89 10.85 3.46
C ILE A 64 6.45 9.73 2.50
N GLY A 65 7.40 8.99 1.94
CA GLY A 65 7.15 7.85 1.07
C GLY A 65 6.27 6.79 1.74
N GLY A 66 6.54 6.46 3.01
CA GLY A 66 5.71 5.55 3.80
C GLY A 66 4.26 6.02 3.94
N THR A 67 4.05 7.31 4.18
CA THR A 67 2.70 7.90 4.23
C THR A 67 2.00 7.84 2.87
N PHE A 68 2.72 8.12 1.77
CA PHE A 68 2.16 7.99 0.43
C PHE A 68 1.77 6.56 0.10
N VAL A 69 2.56 5.56 0.51
CA VAL A 69 2.21 4.14 0.33
C VAL A 69 0.93 3.80 1.09
N ASN A 70 0.80 4.25 2.34
CA ASN A 70 -0.43 4.04 3.12
C ASN A 70 -1.64 4.68 2.43
N VAL A 71 -1.54 5.95 2.04
CA VAL A 71 -2.61 6.68 1.35
C VAL A 71 -2.95 6.06 -0.01
N TYR A 72 -1.96 5.61 -0.78
CA TYR A 72 -2.19 4.97 -2.08
C TYR A 72 -2.85 3.60 -1.92
N SER A 73 -2.42 2.80 -0.93
CA SER A 73 -3.03 1.50 -0.64
C SER A 73 -4.51 1.60 -0.25
N GLU A 74 -4.90 2.71 0.36
CA GLU A 74 -6.27 2.98 0.78
C GLU A 74 -7.14 3.44 -0.39
N ARG A 75 -6.56 4.17 -1.36
CA ARG A 75 -7.26 4.61 -2.58
C ARG A 75 -7.68 3.46 -3.49
N ASP A 76 -6.85 2.42 -3.64
CA ASP A 76 -7.19 1.27 -4.50
C ASP A 76 -8.41 0.50 -3.95
N ARG A 77 -8.54 0.40 -2.61
CA ARG A 77 -9.71 -0.19 -1.95
C ARG A 77 -10.99 0.62 -2.19
N LEU A 78 -10.89 1.95 -2.07
CA LEU A 78 -12.03 2.84 -2.30
C LEU A 78 -12.50 2.82 -3.76
N LEU A 79 -11.59 2.74 -4.74
CA LEU A 79 -11.93 2.67 -6.15
C LEU A 79 -12.55 1.32 -6.56
N LEU A 80 -12.07 0.21 -5.99
CA LEU A 80 -12.71 -1.09 -6.17
C LEU A 80 -14.12 -1.08 -5.61
N ARG A 81 -14.32 -0.53 -4.40
CA ARG A 81 -15.64 -0.36 -3.81
C ARG A 81 -16.56 0.47 -4.69
N GLU A 82 -16.12 1.64 -5.17
CA GLU A 82 -16.96 2.51 -6.01
C GLU A 82 -17.34 1.83 -7.34
N ARG A 83 -16.42 1.09 -7.97
CA ARG A 83 -16.71 0.34 -9.21
C ARG A 83 -17.64 -0.84 -8.97
N THR A 84 -17.52 -1.50 -7.83
CA THR A 84 -18.38 -2.65 -7.50
C THR A 84 -19.77 -2.14 -7.13
N LEU A 85 -19.88 -1.09 -6.29
CA LEU A 85 -21.13 -0.40 -5.97
C LEU A 85 -21.84 0.20 -7.20
N LYS A 86 -21.11 0.77 -8.17
CA LYS A 86 -21.72 1.21 -9.44
C LYS A 86 -22.31 0.04 -10.24
N ARG A 87 -21.60 -1.10 -10.31
CA ARG A 87 -22.12 -2.31 -10.95
C ARG A 87 -23.32 -2.91 -10.19
N PHE A 88 -23.37 -2.72 -8.87
CA PHE A 88 -24.51 -3.12 -8.03
C PHE A 88 -25.69 -2.14 -8.08
N ALA A 89 -25.46 -0.84 -8.29
CA ALA A 89 -26.53 0.13 -8.49
C ALA A 89 -27.18 0.01 -9.88
N GLU A 90 -26.44 -0.55 -10.86
CA GLU A 90 -26.91 -0.80 -12.22
C GLU A 90 -27.62 -2.16 -12.38
N GLY A 91 -27.61 -3.04 -11.37
CA GLY A 91 -28.34 -4.31 -11.38
C GLY A 91 -28.73 -4.75 -9.97
N ASN A 92 -30.04 -4.92 -9.72
CA ASN A 92 -30.63 -5.43 -8.47
C ASN A 92 -29.99 -6.77 -8.06
N VAL A 93 -28.94 -6.74 -7.24
CA VAL A 93 -28.38 -7.93 -6.60
C VAL A 93 -28.94 -7.98 -5.18
N THR A 94 -29.77 -8.98 -4.89
CA THR A 94 -30.34 -9.23 -3.55
C THR A 94 -29.39 -10.10 -2.72
N PRO A 95 -29.55 -10.20 -1.39
CA PRO A 95 -28.84 -11.18 -0.57
C PRO A 95 -28.99 -12.63 -1.09
N ASP A 96 -30.06 -12.91 -1.83
CA ASP A 96 -30.30 -14.21 -2.44
C ASP A 96 -29.33 -14.49 -3.60
N ASP A 97 -28.98 -13.49 -4.42
CA ASP A 97 -27.96 -13.64 -5.47
C ASP A 97 -26.55 -13.90 -4.88
N LEU A 98 -26.30 -13.45 -3.65
CA LEU A 98 -25.06 -13.75 -2.92
C LEU A 98 -25.05 -15.16 -2.37
N ARG A 99 -26.21 -15.66 -1.91
CA ARG A 99 -26.39 -17.05 -1.52
C ARG A 99 -26.11 -17.95 -2.71
N ASP A 100 -26.67 -17.63 -3.87
CA ASP A 100 -26.46 -18.40 -5.10
C ASP A 100 -24.99 -18.43 -5.52
N LEU A 101 -24.28 -17.31 -5.39
CA LEU A 101 -22.84 -17.25 -5.67
C LEU A 101 -22.00 -18.06 -4.67
N PHE A 102 -22.38 -18.01 -3.39
CA PHE A 102 -21.72 -18.78 -2.35
C PHE A 102 -21.97 -20.28 -2.51
N GLU A 103 -23.19 -20.69 -2.81
CA GLU A 103 -23.54 -22.09 -3.09
C GLU A 103 -22.87 -22.61 -4.37
N ALA A 104 -22.67 -21.76 -5.38
CA ALA A 104 -21.90 -22.12 -6.55
C ALA A 104 -20.40 -22.33 -6.24
N ALA A 105 -19.91 -21.72 -5.17
CA ALA A 105 -18.53 -21.87 -4.71
C ALA A 105 -18.33 -23.08 -3.78
N ASP A 106 -19.28 -23.30 -2.87
CA ASP A 106 -19.30 -24.41 -1.91
C ASP A 106 -19.71 -25.72 -2.61
N GLN A 107 -18.76 -26.32 -3.34
CA GLN A 107 -18.99 -27.55 -4.09
C GLN A 107 -19.32 -28.73 -3.18
N ASP A 108 -18.68 -28.80 -1.99
CA ASP A 108 -18.88 -29.90 -1.05
C ASP A 108 -20.07 -29.69 -0.09
N LYS A 109 -20.74 -28.53 -0.18
CA LYS A 109 -21.89 -28.13 0.65
C LYS A 109 -21.59 -28.18 2.13
N SER A 110 -20.35 -27.88 2.52
CA SER A 110 -19.95 -27.86 3.92
C SER A 110 -20.47 -26.63 4.68
N GLY A 111 -21.05 -25.65 3.97
CA GLY A 111 -21.52 -24.39 4.52
C GLY A 111 -20.41 -23.35 4.67
N ALA A 112 -19.20 -23.66 4.22
CA ALA A 112 -18.03 -22.80 4.25
C ALA A 112 -17.15 -23.06 3.03
N VAL A 113 -16.63 -22.01 2.40
CA VAL A 113 -15.78 -22.14 1.22
C VAL A 113 -14.33 -22.32 1.64
N LYS A 114 -13.76 -23.49 1.34
CA LYS A 114 -12.35 -23.80 1.63
C LYS A 114 -11.43 -23.13 0.62
N ARG A 115 -10.14 -23.05 0.97
CA ARG A 115 -9.10 -22.51 0.07
C ARG A 115 -9.08 -23.15 -1.31
N SER A 116 -9.29 -24.47 -1.41
CA SER A 116 -9.33 -25.19 -2.68
C SER A 116 -10.50 -24.74 -3.54
N GLU A 117 -11.70 -24.68 -2.95
CA GLU A 117 -12.93 -24.28 -3.61
C GLU A 117 -12.89 -22.82 -4.05
N PHE A 118 -12.33 -21.95 -3.21
CA PHE A 118 -12.12 -20.54 -3.54
C PHE A 118 -11.17 -20.36 -4.73
N VAL A 119 -10.09 -21.15 -4.79
CA VAL A 119 -9.15 -21.11 -5.94
C VAL A 119 -9.83 -21.58 -7.21
N GLU A 120 -10.58 -22.68 -7.16
CA GLU A 120 -11.31 -23.21 -8.30
C GLU A 120 -12.38 -22.23 -8.80
N LEU A 121 -13.13 -21.61 -7.88
CA LEU A 121 -14.10 -20.57 -8.20
C LEU A 121 -13.44 -19.42 -8.96
N VAL A 122 -12.36 -18.86 -8.40
CA VAL A 122 -11.68 -17.69 -8.97
C VAL A 122 -11.02 -18.00 -10.33
N GLU A 123 -10.51 -19.22 -10.50
CA GLU A 123 -10.00 -19.70 -11.79
C GLU A 123 -11.13 -19.90 -12.81
N ALA A 124 -12.29 -20.41 -12.39
CA ALA A 124 -13.47 -20.60 -13.26
C ALA A 124 -14.04 -19.26 -13.78
N PHE A 125 -14.00 -18.20 -12.98
CA PHE A 125 -14.40 -16.85 -13.40
C PHE A 125 -13.38 -16.16 -14.33
N GLN A 126 -12.26 -16.81 -14.67
CA GLN A 126 -11.24 -16.32 -15.61
C GLN A 126 -10.76 -14.88 -15.33
N LEU A 127 -10.65 -14.51 -14.04
CA LEU A 127 -10.31 -13.15 -13.63
C LEU A 127 -8.84 -12.76 -13.91
N GLY A 128 -8.05 -13.64 -14.53
CA GLY A 128 -6.66 -13.39 -14.92
C GLY A 128 -5.71 -13.20 -13.74
N MET A 129 -6.10 -13.64 -12.54
CA MET A 129 -5.30 -13.51 -11.33
C MET A 129 -4.25 -14.62 -11.24
N THR A 130 -3.07 -14.27 -10.71
CA THR A 130 -2.05 -15.25 -10.36
C THR A 130 -2.40 -15.95 -9.05
N ARG A 131 -1.93 -17.19 -8.86
CA ARG A 131 -2.19 -17.98 -7.65
C ARG A 131 -1.83 -17.25 -6.34
N VAL A 132 -0.79 -16.42 -6.36
CA VAL A 132 -0.39 -15.58 -5.21
C VAL A 132 -1.44 -14.52 -4.88
N GLN A 133 -2.04 -13.90 -5.90
CA GLN A 133 -3.11 -12.91 -5.71
C GLN A 133 -4.37 -13.57 -5.16
N ILE A 134 -4.70 -14.78 -5.64
CA ILE A 134 -5.86 -15.55 -5.14
C ILE A 134 -5.69 -15.91 -3.67
N ILE A 135 -4.51 -16.37 -3.25
CA ILE A 135 -4.22 -16.67 -1.84
C ILE A 135 -4.33 -15.42 -0.96
N LYS A 136 -3.81 -14.28 -1.43
CA LYS A 136 -3.94 -13.01 -0.70
C LYS A 136 -5.39 -12.55 -0.62
N LEU A 137 -6.17 -12.76 -1.67
CA LEU A 137 -7.59 -12.46 -1.69
C LEU A 137 -8.32 -13.32 -0.66
N PHE A 138 -8.09 -14.64 -0.66
CA PHE A 138 -8.66 -15.55 0.34
C PHE A 138 -8.37 -15.06 1.77
N GLN A 139 -7.12 -14.73 2.06
CA GLN A 139 -6.70 -14.22 3.38
C GLN A 139 -7.33 -12.88 3.75
N SER A 140 -7.79 -12.10 2.78
CA SER A 140 -8.48 -10.84 3.04
C SER A 140 -9.98 -11.01 3.33
N VAL A 141 -10.55 -12.16 2.94
CA VAL A 141 -11.95 -12.52 3.23
C VAL A 141 -12.05 -13.29 4.55
N ASP A 142 -11.13 -14.24 4.79
CA ASP A 142 -11.00 -15.04 6.02
C ASP A 142 -10.51 -14.17 7.20
N ALA A 143 -11.42 -13.34 7.73
CA ALA A 143 -11.14 -12.35 8.76
C ALA A 143 -10.87 -12.98 10.13
N ASN A 144 -11.51 -14.12 10.43
CA ASN A 144 -11.30 -14.86 11.67
C ASN A 144 -10.06 -15.79 11.61
N GLY A 145 -9.48 -16.00 10.43
CA GLY A 145 -8.30 -16.84 10.22
C GLY A 145 -8.55 -18.33 10.41
N SER A 146 -9.80 -18.76 10.28
CA SER A 146 -10.23 -20.17 10.43
C SER A 146 -9.69 -21.05 9.30
N GLY A 147 -9.33 -20.46 8.15
CA GLY A 147 -8.92 -21.19 6.96
C GLY A 147 -10.07 -21.62 6.06
N GLU A 148 -11.30 -21.23 6.41
CA GLU A 148 -12.54 -21.40 5.65
C GLU A 148 -13.26 -20.04 5.60
N ILE A 149 -14.01 -19.77 4.53
CA ILE A 149 -14.78 -18.53 4.39
C ILE A 149 -16.24 -18.86 4.65
N THR A 150 -16.81 -18.31 5.73
CA THR A 150 -18.25 -18.45 5.98
C THR A 150 -19.06 -17.51 5.09
N PHE A 151 -20.37 -17.75 4.98
CA PHE A 151 -21.24 -16.84 4.25
C PHE A 151 -21.19 -15.41 4.80
N ASP A 152 -21.13 -15.25 6.12
CA ASP A 152 -21.07 -13.93 6.75
C ASP A 152 -19.77 -13.20 6.42
N GLU A 153 -18.64 -13.91 6.38
CA GLU A 153 -17.34 -13.35 5.96
C GLU A 153 -17.33 -12.98 4.48
N PHE A 154 -17.93 -13.83 3.63
CA PHE A 154 -18.08 -13.57 2.21
C PHE A 154 -18.99 -12.36 1.94
N ALA A 155 -20.14 -12.30 2.63
CA ALA A 155 -21.11 -11.22 2.52
C ALA A 155 -20.55 -9.92 3.07
N PHE A 156 -19.88 -9.93 4.23
CA PHE A 156 -19.23 -8.76 4.81
C PHE A 156 -18.08 -8.25 3.94
N PHE A 157 -17.33 -9.14 3.28
CA PHE A 157 -16.28 -8.74 2.35
C PHE A 157 -16.83 -8.07 1.08
N LEU A 158 -17.88 -8.62 0.49
CA LEU A 158 -18.50 -8.07 -0.72
C LEU A 158 -19.36 -6.83 -0.42
N PHE A 159 -20.01 -6.80 0.75
CA PHE A 159 -20.97 -5.78 1.17
C PHE A 159 -20.86 -5.45 2.67
N PRO A 160 -19.79 -4.76 3.10
CA PRO A 160 -19.66 -4.31 4.49
C PRO A 160 -20.71 -3.27 4.91
N GLU A 161 -21.50 -2.75 3.97
CA GLU A 161 -22.59 -1.78 4.15
C GLU A 161 -23.99 -2.38 4.05
N LEU A 162 -24.14 -3.68 3.72
CA LEU A 162 -25.44 -4.32 3.89
C LEU A 162 -25.66 -4.48 5.40
N ASP A 163 -26.57 -3.66 5.93
CA ASP A 163 -27.27 -3.96 7.17
C ASP A 163 -28.09 -5.23 6.88
N ILE A 164 -27.46 -6.40 6.98
CA ILE A 164 -28.16 -7.68 6.89
C ILE A 164 -29.03 -7.69 8.15
N PRO A 165 -30.36 -7.52 8.04
CA PRO A 165 -31.20 -7.66 9.21
C PRO A 165 -30.92 -9.05 9.77
N ASP A 166 -30.55 -9.07 11.05
CA ASP A 166 -30.29 -10.28 11.81
C ASP A 166 -31.51 -11.19 11.64
N HIS A 167 -31.46 -12.12 10.67
CA HIS A 167 -32.48 -13.12 10.50
C HIS A 167 -32.24 -14.15 11.60
N ASN A 168 -32.63 -13.75 12.81
CA ASN A 168 -33.00 -14.68 13.86
C ASN A 168 -33.91 -15.72 13.19
N MET A 169 -33.41 -16.96 13.16
CA MET A 169 -34.20 -18.13 12.85
C MET A 169 -35.26 -18.32 13.94
N GLU A 170 -36.38 -17.59 13.86
CA GLU A 170 -37.56 -17.80 14.71
C GLU A 170 -38.88 -18.00 13.92
N ASP A 171 -38.89 -17.94 12.59
CA ASP A 171 -40.14 -18.08 11.82
C ASP A 171 -40.25 -19.41 11.02
N LEU A 172 -39.77 -20.53 11.59
CA LEU A 172 -40.03 -21.89 11.06
C LEU A 172 -40.69 -22.85 12.08
N GLU A 173 -41.40 -22.32 13.08
CA GLU A 173 -42.29 -23.12 13.93
C GLU A 173 -43.73 -22.60 13.86
N ASP A 174 -44.39 -22.72 12.70
CA ASP A 174 -45.85 -22.94 12.70
C ASP A 174 -46.36 -23.55 11.38
N GLU A 175 -45.80 -24.70 11.00
CA GLU A 175 -46.57 -25.69 10.23
C GLU A 175 -46.76 -26.94 11.09
N GLY A 176 -47.86 -26.97 11.86
CA GLY A 176 -48.38 -28.23 12.36
C GLY A 176 -49.29 -28.16 13.57
N GLU A 177 -50.54 -27.73 13.39
CA GLU A 177 -51.64 -28.55 13.92
C GLU A 177 -52.95 -28.33 13.16
N ALA A 178 -53.67 -29.44 13.03
CA ALA A 178 -54.61 -29.75 11.99
C ALA A 178 -56.03 -29.27 12.27
N LYS A 179 -56.84 -29.32 11.20
CA LYS A 179 -58.30 -29.49 11.21
C LYS A 179 -58.79 -30.49 12.25
#